data_AF-A0A6C0BSP5-F1
#
_entry.id   AF-A0A6C0BSP5-F1
#
_cell.length_a   1.000
_cell.length_b   1.000
_cell.length_c   1.000
_cell.angle_alpha   90.00
_cell.angle_beta   90.00
_cell.angle_gamma   90.00
#
_symmetry.space_group_name_H-M   'P 1'
#
loop_
_entity.id
_entity.type
_entity.pdbx_description
1 polymer ?
#
loop_
_entity_poly.entity_id
_entity_poly.type
_entity_poly.pdbx_seq_one_letter_code
_entity_poly.pdbx_strand_id
1 'polypeptide(L)'
;MSNDELLLNSLKNFYNDDKNSNDLLSILKDNKKISLRSIDWFITNYSKKNKIYYNIYKDKDNNLTLDESGKLYSNINVFQSYKSQLKAYSKKKFDPFCRRNRIEFQCKDEIVETTIGQLNFFKWAINNKIIDYIFNHKKDIETDMNNCLKNIKKSSHKKKGERKLRQELSLSATRGLSRTNIYIKLDFD
;
A
#
# COMPACT_ATOMS: atom_id res chain seq x y z
N MET A 1 14.14 11.13 23.65
CA MET A 1 13.69 10.10 22.70
C MET A 1 13.57 10.71 21.32
N SER A 2 14.29 10.16 20.35
CA SER A 2 14.19 10.59 18.95
C SER A 2 12.85 10.16 18.37
N ASN A 3 12.30 10.93 17.42
CA ASN A 3 11.10 10.55 16.67
C ASN A 3 11.22 9.16 16.00
N ASP A 4 12.44 8.75 15.65
CA ASP A 4 12.69 7.43 15.05
C ASP A 4 12.59 6.29 16.07
N GLU A 5 12.97 6.53 17.33
CA GLU A 5 12.85 5.53 18.41
C GLU A 5 11.39 5.30 18.79
N LEU A 6 10.60 6.39 18.89
CA LEU A 6 9.17 6.29 19.16
C LEU A 6 8.44 5.52 18.06
N LEU A 7 8.78 5.81 16.80
CA LEU A 7 8.22 5.08 15.66
C LEU A 7 8.63 3.60 15.70
N LEU A 8 9.91 3.31 15.94
CA LEU A 8 10.40 1.93 16.02
C LEU A 8 9.74 1.14 17.16
N ASN A 9 9.55 1.74 18.33
CA ASN A 9 8.84 1.10 19.45
C ASN A 9 7.37 0.83 19.08
N SER A 10 6.70 1.77 18.41
CA SER A 10 5.33 1.55 17.90
C SER A 10 5.24 0.44 16.85
N LEU A 11 6.31 0.23 16.07
CA LEU A 11 6.40 -0.85 15.09
C LEU A 11 6.66 -2.19 15.79
N LYS A 12 7.57 -2.23 16.77
CA LYS A 12 7.80 -3.43 17.59
C LYS A 12 6.52 -3.91 18.25
N ASN A 13 5.76 -3.02 18.88
CA ASN A 13 4.48 -3.38 19.52
C ASN A 13 3.45 -3.92 18.51
N PHE A 14 3.43 -3.38 17.29
CA PHE A 14 2.52 -3.83 16.24
C PHE A 14 2.85 -5.24 15.71
N TYR A 15 4.14 -5.51 15.50
CA TYR A 15 4.62 -6.80 15.01
C TYR A 15 4.84 -7.83 16.13
N ASN A 16 4.65 -7.48 17.39
CA ASN A 16 4.62 -8.45 18.48
C ASN A 16 3.43 -9.41 18.39
N ASP A 17 2.36 -9.04 17.66
CA ASP A 17 1.29 -9.94 17.27
C ASP A 17 1.77 -10.90 16.17
N ASP A 18 1.68 -12.20 16.45
CA ASP A 18 2.05 -13.30 15.55
C ASP A 18 1.43 -13.14 14.16
N LYS A 19 0.18 -12.68 14.08
CA LYS A 19 -0.51 -12.52 12.80
C LYS A 19 0.17 -11.46 11.93
N ASN A 20 0.47 -10.30 12.51
CA ASN A 20 1.11 -9.19 11.80
C ASN A 20 2.56 -9.52 11.41
N SER A 21 3.29 -10.22 12.28
CA SER A 21 4.63 -10.72 11.98
C SER A 21 4.62 -11.73 10.84
N ASN A 22 3.72 -12.71 10.86
CA ASN A 22 3.58 -13.70 9.79
C ASN A 22 3.20 -13.03 8.46
N ASP A 23 2.30 -12.05 8.48
CA ASP A 23 1.94 -11.29 7.28
C ASP A 23 3.15 -10.54 6.71
N LEU A 24 3.93 -9.86 7.56
CA LEU A 24 5.15 -9.19 7.12
C LEU A 24 6.15 -10.18 6.51
N LEU A 25 6.45 -11.29 7.20
CA LEU A 25 7.37 -12.32 6.72
C LEU A 25 6.90 -12.91 5.38
N SER A 26 5.59 -13.16 5.24
CA SER A 26 5.01 -13.70 4.00
C SER A 26 5.20 -12.78 2.79
N ILE A 27 5.23 -11.46 3.02
CA ILE A 27 5.43 -10.46 1.97
C ILE A 27 6.92 -10.32 1.65
N LEU A 28 7.78 -10.30 2.67
CA LEU A 28 9.23 -10.14 2.48
C LEU A 28 9.88 -11.36 1.83
N LYS A 29 9.39 -12.57 2.13
CA LYS A 29 9.88 -13.83 1.56
C LYS A 29 9.22 -14.21 0.23
N ASP A 30 8.42 -13.33 -0.36
CA ASP A 30 7.70 -13.53 -1.64
C ASP A 30 6.67 -14.68 -1.64
N ASN A 31 6.27 -15.19 -0.46
CA ASN A 31 5.35 -16.33 -0.33
C ASN A 31 3.94 -16.04 -0.87
N LYS A 32 3.45 -14.80 -0.75
CA LYS A 32 2.12 -14.40 -1.28
C LYS A 32 2.10 -14.20 -2.80
N LYS A 33 3.20 -14.44 -3.53
CA LYS A 33 3.36 -14.20 -4.98
C LYS A 33 3.00 -12.75 -5.39
N ILE A 34 3.10 -11.79 -4.48
CA ILE A 34 2.84 -10.37 -4.75
C ILE A 34 4.17 -9.65 -4.60
N SER A 35 4.70 -9.16 -5.72
CA SER A 35 5.95 -8.41 -5.69
C SER A 35 5.75 -7.00 -5.12
N LEU A 36 6.81 -6.47 -4.49
CA LEU A 36 6.87 -5.07 -4.02
C LEU A 36 6.50 -4.07 -5.13
N ARG A 37 6.84 -4.40 -6.38
CA ARG A 37 6.51 -3.56 -7.53
C ARG A 37 5.02 -3.55 -7.85
N SER A 38 4.32 -4.67 -7.66
CA SER A 38 2.87 -4.73 -7.86
C SER A 38 2.14 -3.91 -6.79
N ILE A 39 2.63 -3.97 -5.55
CA ILE A 39 2.12 -3.16 -4.44
C ILE A 39 2.32 -1.66 -4.72
N ASP A 40 3.54 -1.26 -5.09
CA ASP A 40 3.85 0.12 -5.44
C ASP A 40 3.01 0.61 -6.64
N TRP A 41 2.87 -0.21 -7.69
CA TRP A 41 2.03 0.11 -8.85
C TRP A 41 0.56 0.30 -8.46
N PHE A 42 0.03 -0.63 -7.66
CA PHE A 42 -1.35 -0.56 -7.19
C PHE A 42 -1.61 0.76 -6.46
N ILE A 43 -0.77 1.10 -5.49
CA ILE A 43 -0.99 2.27 -4.63
C ILE A 43 -0.77 3.58 -5.39
N THR A 44 0.29 3.67 -6.19
CA THR A 44 0.69 4.96 -6.79
C THR A 44 0.02 5.25 -8.13
N ASN A 45 -0.40 4.22 -8.86
CA ASN A 45 -0.92 4.35 -10.23
C ASN A 45 -2.32 3.77 -10.38
N TYR A 46 -2.50 2.48 -10.15
CA TYR A 46 -3.78 1.81 -10.39
C TYR A 46 -4.90 2.44 -9.55
N SER A 47 -4.66 2.64 -8.25
CA SER A 47 -5.65 3.21 -7.34
C SER A 47 -5.99 4.67 -7.65
N LYS A 48 -4.99 5.44 -8.07
CA LYS A 48 -5.12 6.83 -8.53
C LYS A 48 -5.99 6.91 -9.78
N LYS A 49 -5.75 6.02 -10.75
CA LYS A 49 -6.44 5.96 -12.04
C LYS A 49 -7.88 5.50 -11.90
N ASN A 50 -8.14 4.52 -11.05
CA ASN A 50 -9.46 3.87 -10.93
C ASN A 50 -10.28 4.36 -9.73
N LYS A 51 -9.78 5.34 -8.95
CA LYS A 51 -10.42 5.84 -7.72
C LYS A 51 -10.78 4.70 -6.76
N ILE A 52 -9.81 3.80 -6.50
CA ILE A 52 -10.08 2.62 -5.68
C ILE A 52 -10.46 3.03 -4.26
N TYR A 53 -11.67 2.64 -3.91
CA TYR A 53 -12.32 2.87 -2.63
C TYR A 53 -13.00 1.57 -2.20
N TYR A 54 -12.77 1.14 -0.97
CA TYR A 54 -13.42 -0.03 -0.41
C TYR A 54 -13.64 0.14 1.09
N ASN A 55 -14.53 -0.69 1.62
CA ASN A 55 -14.84 -0.77 3.03
C ASN A 55 -14.06 -1.91 3.67
N ILE A 56 -13.70 -1.74 4.93
CA ILE A 56 -13.11 -2.76 5.78
C ILE A 56 -14.13 -3.08 6.86
N TYR A 57 -14.39 -4.36 7.04
CA TYR A 57 -15.34 -4.88 8.00
C TYR A 57 -14.61 -5.66 9.10
N LYS A 58 -15.28 -5.84 10.24
CA LYS A 58 -14.86 -6.76 11.30
C LYS A 58 -15.78 -7.96 11.29
N ASP A 59 -15.18 -9.14 11.16
CA ASP A 59 -15.90 -10.40 11.33
C ASP A 59 -16.23 -10.65 12.82
N LYS A 60 -16.98 -11.73 13.10
CA LYS A 60 -17.41 -12.14 14.46
C LYS A 60 -16.24 -12.27 15.44
N ASP A 61 -15.08 -12.69 14.94
CA ASP A 61 -13.83 -12.82 15.73
C ASP A 61 -13.03 -11.52 15.84
N ASN A 62 -13.64 -10.36 15.53
CA ASN A 62 -12.98 -9.04 15.47
C ASN A 62 -11.82 -8.93 14.46
N ASN A 63 -11.70 -9.89 13.55
CA ASN A 63 -10.71 -9.87 12.48
C ASN A 63 -11.12 -8.90 11.36
N LEU A 64 -10.17 -8.12 10.85
CA LEU A 64 -10.40 -7.25 9.69
C LEU A 64 -10.57 -8.11 8.42
N THR A 65 -11.66 -7.90 7.70
CA THR A 65 -11.97 -8.54 6.41
C THR A 65 -12.48 -7.51 5.39
N LEU A 66 -12.43 -7.88 4.11
CA LEU A 66 -13.08 -7.15 3.01
C LEU A 66 -14.52 -7.65 2.77
N ASP A 67 -14.95 -8.70 3.47
CA ASP A 67 -16.28 -9.29 3.32
C ASP A 67 -17.37 -8.45 4.00
N GLU A 68 -18.48 -8.21 3.29
CA GLU A 68 -19.59 -7.37 3.75
C GLU A 68 -20.45 -8.01 4.85
N SER A 69 -20.17 -9.26 5.24
CA SER A 69 -20.89 -9.97 6.30
C SER A 69 -20.64 -9.41 7.70
N GLY A 70 -19.55 -8.66 7.87
CA GLY A 70 -19.12 -8.11 9.15
C GLY A 70 -19.68 -6.73 9.50
N LYS A 71 -19.36 -6.24 10.70
CA LYS A 71 -19.65 -4.86 11.09
C LYS A 71 -18.70 -3.91 10.35
N LEU A 72 -19.23 -2.85 9.74
CA LEU A 72 -18.40 -1.81 9.10
C LEU A 72 -17.42 -1.23 10.12
N TYR A 73 -16.13 -1.31 9.81
CA TYR A 73 -15.05 -0.82 10.66
C TYR A 73 -14.48 0.50 10.15
N SER A 74 -14.15 0.54 8.87
CA SER A 74 -13.62 1.75 8.25
C SER A 74 -13.85 1.74 6.74
N ASN A 75 -13.61 2.87 6.11
CA ASN A 75 -13.55 2.98 4.67
C ASN A 75 -12.24 3.64 4.27
N ILE A 76 -11.76 3.32 3.06
CA ILE A 76 -10.47 3.83 2.61
C ILE A 76 -10.50 4.18 1.13
N ASN A 77 -10.04 5.40 0.82
CA ASN A 77 -9.51 5.74 -0.49
C ASN A 77 -8.00 5.47 -0.48
N VAL A 78 -7.55 4.45 -1.22
CA VAL A 78 -6.17 3.95 -1.16
C VAL A 78 -5.16 5.05 -1.49
N PHE A 79 -5.36 5.75 -2.60
CA PHE A 79 -4.43 6.77 -3.07
C PHE A 79 -4.34 7.96 -2.12
N GLN A 80 -5.47 8.40 -1.58
CA GLN A 80 -5.52 9.52 -0.65
C GLN A 80 -4.91 9.15 0.71
N SER A 81 -5.23 7.96 1.23
CA SER A 81 -4.65 7.44 2.48
C SER A 81 -3.13 7.35 2.36
N TYR A 82 -2.62 6.79 1.26
CA TYR A 82 -1.18 6.75 0.98
C TYR A 82 -0.52 8.13 0.97
N LYS A 83 -1.15 9.11 0.30
CA LYS A 83 -0.65 10.50 0.30
C LYS A 83 -0.59 11.12 1.69
N SER A 84 -1.59 10.85 2.53
CA SER A 84 -1.59 11.32 3.92
C SER A 84 -0.43 10.71 4.73
N GLN A 85 -0.14 9.42 4.54
CA GLN A 85 1.02 8.76 5.18
C GLN A 85 2.35 9.38 4.76
N LEU A 86 2.53 9.67 3.46
CA LEU A 86 3.73 10.33 2.96
C LEU A 86 3.93 11.74 3.53
N LYS A 87 2.84 12.47 3.80
CA LYS A 87 2.90 13.78 4.47
C LYS A 87 3.30 13.65 5.94
N ALA A 88 2.75 12.66 6.65
CA ALA A 88 3.02 12.45 8.06
C ALA A 88 4.44 11.94 8.35
N TYR A 89 4.92 10.97 7.56
CA TYR A 89 6.16 10.23 7.87
C TYR A 89 7.34 10.58 6.96
N SER A 90 7.15 11.44 5.96
CA SER A 90 8.07 11.67 4.84
C SER A 90 8.30 10.42 3.98
N LYS A 91 8.84 10.62 2.77
CA LYS A 91 9.30 9.52 1.91
C LYS A 91 10.41 8.68 2.54
N LYS A 92 11.07 9.15 3.61
CA LYS A 92 12.14 8.43 4.28
C LYS A 92 11.62 7.30 5.16
N LYS A 93 10.53 7.55 5.88
CA LYS A 93 9.96 6.63 6.88
C LYS A 93 8.68 5.96 6.41
N PHE A 94 8.41 6.00 5.10
CA PHE A 94 7.27 5.35 4.48
C PHE A 94 7.65 4.95 3.04
N ASP A 95 8.37 3.84 2.92
CA ASP A 95 8.96 3.37 1.66
C ASP A 95 8.83 1.84 1.60
N PRO A 96 8.11 1.27 0.62
CA PRO A 96 8.00 -0.19 0.49
C PRO A 96 9.34 -0.88 0.20
N PHE A 97 10.34 -0.14 -0.28
CA PHE A 97 11.63 -0.70 -0.68
C PHE A 97 12.69 -0.54 0.42
N CYS A 98 13.47 -1.60 0.65
CA CYS A 98 14.59 -1.65 1.62
C CYS A 98 15.85 -0.89 1.13
N ARG A 99 15.73 0.42 0.84
CA ARG A 99 16.76 1.21 0.14
C ARG A 99 17.70 2.04 1.02
N ARG A 100 17.42 2.18 2.33
CA ARG A 100 18.13 3.12 3.23
C ARG A 100 18.84 2.40 4.36
N ASN A 101 19.01 3.07 5.50
CA ASN A 101 19.61 2.52 6.72
C ASN A 101 18.85 1.27 7.13
N ARG A 102 19.48 0.12 6.90
CA ARG A 102 18.94 -1.18 7.25
C ARG A 102 19.14 -1.43 8.73
N ILE A 103 18.19 -2.14 9.30
CA ILE A 103 18.17 -2.57 10.69
C ILE A 103 17.84 -4.05 10.70
N GLU A 104 18.40 -4.76 11.67
CA GLU A 104 17.95 -6.10 12.01
C GLU A 104 16.68 -5.96 12.85
N PHE A 105 15.61 -6.61 12.40
CA PHE A 105 14.34 -6.60 13.09
C PHE A 105 13.91 -8.03 13.35
N GLN A 106 13.68 -8.34 14.63
CA GLN A 106 13.21 -9.65 15.04
C GLN A 106 11.69 -9.73 14.79
N CYS A 107 11.30 -10.61 13.87
CA CYS A 107 9.92 -11.02 13.64
C CYS A 107 9.77 -12.45 14.15
N LYS A 108 9.11 -12.62 15.30
CA LYS A 108 8.95 -13.94 15.91
C LYS A 108 10.33 -14.61 16.15
N ASP A 109 10.56 -15.77 15.55
CA ASP A 109 11.79 -16.56 15.65
C ASP A 109 12.81 -16.23 14.55
N GLU A 110 12.52 -15.25 13.69
CA GLU A 110 13.36 -14.90 12.54
C GLU A 110 13.86 -13.46 12.62
N ILE A 111 15.13 -13.26 12.24
CA ILE A 111 15.72 -11.94 12.08
C ILE A 111 15.67 -11.57 10.60
N VAL A 112 15.07 -10.42 10.30
CA VAL A 112 15.00 -9.89 8.94
C VAL A 112 15.77 -8.57 8.83
N GLU A 113 16.52 -8.42 7.75
CA GLU A 113 17.13 -7.15 7.38
C GLU A 113 16.07 -6.27 6.70
N THR A 114 15.69 -5.17 7.35
CA THR A 114 14.60 -4.28 6.90
C THR A 114 14.93 -2.82 7.18
N THR A 115 14.01 -1.90 6.90
CA THR A 115 14.14 -0.49 7.29
C THR A 115 12.91 -0.03 8.06
N ILE A 116 13.05 1.01 8.89
CA ILE A 116 11.91 1.66 9.58
C ILE A 116 10.83 2.07 8.57
N GLY A 117 11.24 2.55 7.39
CA GLY A 117 10.31 2.96 6.34
C GLY A 117 9.52 1.81 5.73
N GLN A 118 10.16 0.64 5.58
CA GLN A 118 9.54 -0.57 5.06
C GLN A 118 8.57 -1.18 6.08
N LEU A 119 8.99 -1.28 7.35
CA LEU A 119 8.13 -1.72 8.45
C LEU A 119 6.90 -0.84 8.59
N ASN A 120 7.06 0.49 8.54
CA ASN A 120 5.95 1.43 8.67
C ASN A 120 5.00 1.37 7.47
N PHE A 121 5.55 1.22 6.27
CA PHE A 121 4.76 1.02 5.06
C PHE A 121 3.88 -0.23 5.16
N PHE A 122 4.46 -1.36 5.57
CA PHE A 122 3.71 -2.62 5.68
C PHE A 122 2.70 -2.63 6.83
N LYS A 123 2.99 -1.94 7.94
CA LYS A 123 2.01 -1.74 9.01
C LYS A 123 0.75 -1.06 8.47
N TRP A 124 0.92 -0.01 7.67
CA TRP A 124 -0.21 0.63 6.99
C TRP A 124 -0.87 -0.29 5.97
N ALA A 125 -0.10 -1.04 5.17
CA ALA A 125 -0.66 -1.92 4.15
C ALA A 125 -1.50 -3.06 4.73
N ILE A 126 -1.06 -3.65 5.84
CA ILE A 126 -1.75 -4.73 6.57
C ILE A 126 -3.03 -4.19 7.21
N ASN A 127 -2.94 -3.09 7.97
CA ASN A 127 -4.10 -2.50 8.64
C ASN A 127 -5.22 -2.09 7.67
N ASN A 128 -4.84 -1.70 6.46
CA ASN A 128 -5.79 -1.27 5.45
C ASN A 128 -6.15 -2.35 4.43
N LYS A 129 -5.74 -3.62 4.63
CA LYS A 129 -6.06 -4.74 3.72
C LYS A 129 -5.67 -4.51 2.27
N ILE A 130 -4.59 -3.75 2.07
CA ILE A 130 -4.04 -3.42 0.75
C ILE A 130 -3.56 -4.69 0.05
N ILE A 131 -2.88 -5.57 0.79
CA ILE A 131 -2.31 -6.80 0.25
C ILE A 131 -3.42 -7.78 -0.17
N ASP A 132 -4.45 -7.90 0.65
CA ASP A 132 -5.62 -8.76 0.36
C ASP A 132 -6.37 -8.27 -0.88
N TYR A 133 -6.57 -6.94 -1.01
CA TYR A 133 -7.16 -6.37 -2.22
C TYR A 133 -6.33 -6.68 -3.46
N ILE A 134 -5.00 -6.52 -3.39
CA ILE A 134 -4.11 -6.83 -4.52
C ILE A 134 -4.20 -8.31 -4.88
N PHE A 135 -4.30 -9.20 -3.89
CA PHE A 135 -4.43 -10.63 -4.13
C PHE A 135 -5.70 -10.95 -4.94
N ASN A 136 -6.85 -10.36 -4.56
CA ASN A 136 -8.13 -10.57 -5.23
C ASN A 136 -8.18 -9.98 -6.65
N HIS A 137 -7.46 -8.88 -6.89
CA HIS A 137 -7.44 -8.16 -8.18
C HIS A 137 -6.11 -8.27 -8.94
N LYS A 138 -5.32 -9.31 -8.63
CA LYS A 138 -3.93 -9.41 -9.09
C LYS A 138 -3.79 -9.32 -10.61
N LYS A 139 -4.64 -10.07 -11.34
CA LYS A 139 -4.59 -10.13 -12.81
C LYS A 139 -4.84 -8.77 -13.45
N ASP A 140 -5.79 -8.00 -12.93
CA ASP A 140 -6.16 -6.68 -13.48
C ASP A 140 -5.04 -5.66 -13.24
N ILE A 141 -4.46 -5.68 -12.04
CA ILE A 141 -3.36 -4.79 -11.64
C ILE A 141 -2.12 -5.07 -12.49
N GLU A 142 -1.73 -6.34 -12.66
CA GLU A 142 -0.58 -6.73 -13.47
C GLU A 142 -0.79 -6.42 -14.96
N THR A 143 -2.00 -6.63 -15.46
CA THR A 143 -2.36 -6.32 -16.85
C THR A 143 -2.30 -4.81 -17.11
N ASP A 144 -2.85 -3.99 -16.21
CA ASP A 144 -2.76 -2.53 -16.30
C ASP A 144 -1.30 -2.05 -16.28
N MET A 145 -0.48 -2.59 -15.37
CA MET A 145 0.95 -2.29 -15.31
C MET A 145 1.65 -2.59 -16.64
N ASN A 146 1.44 -3.79 -17.18
CA ASN A 146 2.06 -4.23 -18.43
C ASN A 146 1.59 -3.38 -19.62
N ASN A 147 0.31 -3.02 -19.68
CA ASN A 147 -0.24 -2.16 -20.74
C ASN A 147 0.32 -0.75 -20.67
N CYS A 148 0.42 -0.15 -19.49
CA CYS A 148 1.07 1.14 -19.29
C CYS A 148 2.53 1.11 -19.78
N LEU A 149 3.30 0.09 -19.38
CA LEU A 149 4.70 -0.07 -19.82
C LEU A 149 4.82 -0.23 -21.35
N LYS A 150 3.93 -1.01 -21.98
CA LYS A 150 3.87 -1.15 -23.44
C LYS A 150 3.57 0.18 -24.12
N ASN A 151 2.59 0.93 -23.63
CA ASN A 151 2.21 2.23 -24.20
C ASN A 151 3.32 3.27 -24.10
N ILE A 152 4.05 3.30 -22.99
CA ILE A 152 5.21 4.20 -22.80
C ILE A 152 6.33 3.89 -23.80
N LYS A 153 6.57 2.60 -24.10
CA LYS A 153 7.56 2.18 -25.10
C LYS A 153 7.13 2.55 -26.52
N LYS A 154 5.83 2.48 -26.83
CA LYS A 154 5.28 2.88 -28.14
C LYS A 154 5.32 4.41 -28.33
N SER A 155 4.99 5.18 -27.30
CA SER A 155 4.93 6.65 -27.37
C SER A 155 6.30 7.33 -27.33
N SER A 156 7.37 6.61 -26.98
CA SER A 156 8.73 7.13 -27.11
C SER A 156 9.21 7.10 -28.57
N HIS A 157 8.72 8.04 -29.39
CA HIS A 157 9.42 8.39 -30.62
C HIS A 157 10.76 9.02 -30.24
N LYS A 158 11.85 8.28 -30.47
CA LYS A 158 13.22 8.70 -30.13
C LYS A 158 13.64 9.84 -31.06
N LYS A 159 13.49 11.10 -30.63
CA LYS A 159 14.39 12.15 -31.12
C LYS A 159 15.79 11.83 -30.60
N LYS A 160 16.73 11.58 -31.51
CA LYS A 160 18.11 11.21 -31.18
C LYS A 160 18.74 12.37 -30.39
N GLY A 161 19.19 12.11 -29.17
CA GLY A 161 19.96 13.06 -28.37
C GLY A 161 19.19 13.85 -27.28
N GLU A 162 17.86 13.78 -27.22
CA GLU A 162 17.09 14.52 -26.21
C GLU A 162 16.65 13.64 -25.03
N ARG A 163 16.88 14.15 -23.81
CA ARG A 163 16.40 13.51 -22.58
C ARG A 163 14.88 13.66 -22.47
N LYS A 164 14.17 12.54 -22.31
CA LYS A 164 12.71 12.56 -22.10
C LYS A 164 12.35 13.34 -20.82
N LEU A 165 11.41 14.28 -20.95
CA LEU A 165 10.83 15.00 -19.82
C LEU A 165 10.01 14.05 -18.92
N ARG A 166 9.95 14.35 -17.62
CA ARG A 166 9.12 13.59 -16.68
C ARG A 166 7.64 13.79 -17.04
N GLN A 167 6.94 12.71 -17.30
CA GLN A 167 5.50 12.67 -17.52
C GLN A 167 4.85 11.78 -16.47
N GLU A 168 3.63 12.13 -16.04
CA GLU A 168 2.88 11.25 -15.16
C GLU A 168 2.38 10.02 -15.91
N LEU A 169 2.43 8.86 -15.25
CA LEU A 169 2.07 7.58 -15.87
C LEU A 169 0.55 7.36 -15.89
N SER A 170 -0.13 7.87 -14.87
CA SER A 170 -1.57 7.71 -14.65
C SER A 170 -2.19 9.06 -14.30
N LEU A 171 -3.26 9.43 -15.00
CA LEU A 171 -4.09 10.58 -14.64
C LEU A 171 -4.96 10.22 -13.43
N SER A 172 -5.17 11.18 -12.53
CA SER A 172 -6.06 10.97 -11.38
C SER A 172 -7.51 10.96 -11.83
N ALA A 173 -8.29 9.95 -11.46
CA ALA A 173 -9.74 9.95 -11.67
C ALA A 173 -10.43 11.15 -11.01
N THR A 174 -9.81 11.73 -9.96
CA THR A 174 -10.31 12.91 -9.26
C THR A 174 -9.95 14.24 -9.92
N ARG A 175 -9.26 14.27 -11.08
CA ARG A 175 -9.00 15.52 -11.81
C ARG A 175 -10.24 16.08 -12.49
N GLY A 176 -11.24 15.25 -12.76
CA GLY A 176 -12.56 15.67 -13.23
C GLY A 176 -13.63 15.52 -12.16
N LEU A 177 -14.86 15.92 -12.51
CA LEU A 177 -16.05 15.63 -11.70
C LEU A 177 -16.26 14.10 -11.66
N SER A 178 -15.96 13.49 -10.52
CA SER A 178 -16.18 12.05 -10.29
C SER A 178 -17.19 11.84 -9.18
N ARG A 179 -18.33 11.24 -9.51
CA ARG A 179 -19.35 10.84 -8.54
C ARG A 179 -19.00 9.48 -7.94
N THR A 180 -19.18 9.34 -6.64
CA THR A 180 -19.06 8.07 -5.92
C THR A 180 -20.27 7.93 -5.03
N ASN A 181 -21.08 6.90 -5.28
CA ASN A 181 -22.25 6.60 -4.46
C ASN A 181 -21.79 5.79 -3.26
N ILE A 182 -21.71 6.44 -2.09
CA ILE A 182 -21.28 5.81 -0.83
C ILE A 182 -22.39 6.04 0.18
N TYR A 183 -22.82 4.96 0.84
CA TYR A 183 -23.73 5.03 1.96
C TYR A 183 -22.96 5.40 3.23
N ILE A 184 -23.29 6.52 3.84
CA ILE A 184 -22.68 6.98 5.10
C ILE A 184 -23.74 6.83 6.19
N LYS A 185 -23.47 5.96 7.17
CA LYS A 185 -24.24 5.91 8.42
C LYS A 185 -23.53 6.78 9.45
N LEU A 186 -24.19 7.85 9.88
CA LEU A 186 -23.74 8.69 11.00
C LEU A 186 -24.39 8.14 12.28
N ASP A 187 -23.57 7.89 13.29
CA ASP A 187 -24.00 7.43 14.60
C ASP A 187 -23.45 8.41 15.66
N PHE A 188 -24.26 8.77 16.64
CA PHE A 188 -23.95 9.82 17.64
C PHE A 188 -23.98 9.30 19.08
N ASP A 189 -24.11 7.98 19.26
CA ASP A 189 -24.07 7.31 20.56
C ASP A 189 -22.76 7.56 21.34
#